data_AF-A0A976MZ85-F1
#
_entry.id   AF-A0A976MZ85-F1
#
_cell.length_a   1.000
_cell.length_b   1.000
_cell.length_c   1.000
_cell.angle_alpha   90.00
_cell.angle_beta   90.00
_cell.angle_gamma   90.00
#
_symmetry.space_group_name_H-M   'P 1'
#
loop_
_entity.id
_entity.type
_entity.pdbx_description
1 polymer ?
#
loop_
_entity_poly.entity_id
_entity_poly.type
_entity_poly.pdbx_seq_one_letter_code
_entity_poly.pdbx_strand_id
1 'polypeptide(L)'
;MFLNFLIIFMIPLFILMMFLLIQFKNLKNKEKLSPFECGFDPFSFSRVPFSLKFFFIGIIFLIFDVEIIIIVPFPLMMNYNYYLFMSFLILNLIIFFGLIFEWKLGMIDWLK
;
A
#
# COMPACT_ATOMS: atom_id res chain seq x y z
N MET A 1 -27.27 16.10 5.99
CA MET A 1 -25.91 15.59 5.68
C MET A 1 -25.41 14.64 6.77
N PHE A 2 -25.38 15.05 8.05
CA PHE A 2 -24.99 14.17 9.17
C PHE A 2 -25.85 12.90 9.29
N LEU A 3 -27.17 13.00 9.11
CA LEU A 3 -28.08 11.84 9.13
C LEU A 3 -27.75 10.81 8.03
N ASN A 4 -27.37 11.27 6.83
CA ASN A 4 -27.00 10.38 5.73
C ASN A 4 -25.69 9.64 6.04
N PHE A 5 -24.72 10.32 6.66
CA PHE A 5 -23.50 9.66 7.13
C PHE A 5 -23.80 8.59 8.18
N LEU A 6 -24.67 8.86 9.15
CA LEU A 6 -25.07 7.87 10.15
C LEU A 6 -25.71 6.63 9.49
N ILE A 7 -26.62 6.83 8.53
CA ILE A 7 -27.26 5.72 7.82
C ILE A 7 -26.24 4.88 7.05
N ILE A 8 -25.29 5.52 6.37
CA ILE A 8 -24.24 4.83 5.60
C ILE A 8 -23.36 3.94 6.50
N PHE A 9 -23.03 4.38 7.72
CA PHE A 9 -22.25 3.57 8.66
C PHE A 9 -23.05 2.45 9.32
N MET A 10 -24.35 2.64 9.57
CA MET A 10 -25.20 1.67 10.26
C MET A 10 -25.47 0.41 9.43
N ILE A 11 -25.61 0.55 8.11
CA ILE A 11 -25.91 -0.56 7.19
C ILE A 11 -24.83 -1.67 7.24
N PRO A 12 -23.52 -1.40 7.03
CA PRO A 12 -22.50 -2.44 7.07
C PRO A 12 -22.32 -3.05 8.47
N LEU A 13 -22.49 -2.25 9.53
CA LEU A 13 -22.44 -2.75 10.91
C LEU A 13 -23.57 -3.74 11.18
N PHE A 14 -24.79 -3.45 10.71
CA PHE A 14 -25.93 -4.34 10.85
C PHE A 14 -25.72 -5.66 10.10
N ILE A 15 -25.20 -5.60 8.87
CA ILE A 15 -24.88 -6.79 8.07
C ILE A 15 -23.82 -7.65 8.76
N LEU A 16 -22.77 -7.03 9.32
CA LEU A 16 -21.73 -7.73 10.08
C LEU A 16 -22.31 -8.41 11.32
N MET A 17 -23.21 -7.73 12.04
CA MET A 17 -23.85 -8.30 13.22
C MET A 17 -24.70 -9.52 12.88
N MET A 18 -25.50 -9.44 11.82
CA MET A 18 -26.30 -10.56 11.34
C MET A 18 -25.43 -11.75 10.94
N PHE A 19 -24.31 -11.51 10.24
CA PHE A 19 -23.36 -12.55 9.88
C PHE A 19 -22.77 -13.27 11.11
N LEU A 20 -22.34 -12.52 12.12
CA LEU A 20 -21.77 -13.09 13.34
C LEU A 20 -22.80 -13.93 14.12
N LEU A 21 -24.05 -13.46 14.24
CA LEU A 21 -25.13 -14.19 14.92
C LEU A 21 -25.41 -15.55 14.25
N ILE A 22 -25.38 -15.61 12.92
CA ILE A 22 -25.61 -16.84 12.16
C ILE A 22 -24.40 -17.79 12.26
N GLN A 23 -23.17 -17.27 12.28
CA GLN A 23 -21.94 -18.05 12.19
C GLN A 23 -21.58 -18.84 13.47
N PHE A 24 -22.07 -18.43 14.64
CA PHE A 24 -21.63 -18.96 15.95
C PHE A 24 -21.75 -20.49 16.11
N LYS A 25 -22.61 -21.18 15.34
CA LYS A 25 -22.78 -22.64 15.43
C LYS A 25 -21.60 -23.46 14.88
N ASN A 26 -20.73 -22.89 14.04
CA ASN A 26 -19.73 -23.66 13.27
C ASN A 26 -18.29 -23.61 13.80
N LEU A 27 -18.03 -22.90 14.90
CA LEU A 27 -16.67 -22.60 15.39
C LEU A 27 -16.00 -23.73 16.18
N LYS A 28 -16.67 -24.86 16.44
CA LYS A 28 -16.11 -25.91 17.32
C LYS A 28 -15.26 -26.98 16.61
N ASN A 29 -15.22 -26.99 15.27
CA ASN A 29 -14.48 -28.02 14.55
C ASN A 29 -13.02 -27.61 14.40
N LYS A 30 -12.11 -28.31 15.08
CA LYS A 30 -10.65 -28.09 15.01
C LYS A 30 -10.13 -28.05 13.56
N GLU A 31 -10.62 -28.94 12.69
CA GLU A 31 -10.24 -29.00 11.27
C GLU A 31 -10.69 -27.78 10.46
N LYS A 32 -11.78 -27.11 10.86
CA LYS A 32 -12.21 -25.84 10.24
C LYS A 32 -11.38 -24.64 10.73
N LEU A 33 -10.71 -24.79 11.87
CA LEU A 33 -9.89 -23.77 12.49
C LEU A 33 -8.39 -23.94 12.21
N SER A 34 -7.97 -25.08 11.66
CA SER A 34 -6.59 -25.31 11.23
C SER A 34 -6.28 -24.61 9.90
N PRO A 35 -5.04 -24.16 9.69
CA PRO A 35 -4.62 -23.58 8.41
C PRO A 35 -4.74 -24.61 7.29
N PHE A 36 -5.12 -24.14 6.09
CA PHE A 36 -5.22 -24.99 4.91
C PHE A 36 -3.85 -25.21 4.27
N GLU A 37 -3.32 -26.44 4.34
CA GLU A 37 -2.13 -26.87 3.59
C GLU A 37 -2.45 -28.08 2.70
N CYS A 38 -3.40 -27.92 1.77
CA CYS A 38 -3.76 -28.95 0.78
C CYS A 38 -4.11 -30.32 1.38
N GLY A 39 -4.68 -30.34 2.59
CA GLY A 39 -5.07 -31.56 3.32
C GLY A 39 -4.00 -32.13 4.26
N PHE A 40 -2.86 -31.45 4.41
CA PHE A 40 -1.81 -31.80 5.36
C PHE A 40 -1.78 -30.84 6.55
N ASP A 41 -1.17 -31.30 7.65
CA ASP A 41 -0.84 -30.46 8.79
C ASP A 41 0.34 -29.54 8.46
N PRO A 42 0.38 -28.31 9.01
CA PRO A 42 1.40 -27.34 8.68
C PRO A 42 2.81 -27.81 9.02
N PHE A 43 3.67 -27.89 8.01
CA PHE A 43 5.06 -28.35 8.17
C PHE A 43 5.97 -27.30 8.84
N SER A 44 5.63 -26.01 8.71
CA SER A 44 6.41 -24.91 9.26
C SER A 44 5.55 -23.70 9.59
N PHE A 45 6.09 -22.74 10.34
CA PHE A 45 5.39 -21.48 10.58
C PHE A 45 5.23 -20.71 9.27
N SER A 46 4.05 -20.14 9.05
CA SER A 46 3.73 -19.30 7.88
C SER A 46 4.52 -17.99 7.81
N ARG A 47 5.24 -17.63 8.88
CA ARG A 47 6.06 -16.42 8.95
C ARG A 47 7.49 -16.74 8.55
N VAL A 48 7.82 -16.42 7.31
CA VAL A 48 9.17 -16.50 6.77
C VAL A 48 9.81 -15.11 6.70
N PRO A 49 11.14 -14.99 6.85
CA PRO A 49 11.83 -13.75 6.58
C PRO A 49 11.58 -13.36 5.11
N PHE A 50 11.13 -12.13 4.93
CA PHE A 50 10.80 -11.59 3.62
C PHE A 50 12.03 -10.98 2.95
N SER A 51 12.03 -10.92 1.62
CA SER A 51 13.19 -10.38 0.90
C SER A 51 13.27 -8.86 1.05
N LEU A 52 14.48 -8.35 1.28
CA LEU A 52 14.73 -6.91 1.42
C LEU A 52 14.42 -6.11 0.14
N LYS A 53 14.31 -6.77 -1.01
CA LYS A 53 13.99 -6.11 -2.28
C LYS A 53 12.63 -5.39 -2.24
N PHE A 54 11.62 -6.03 -1.67
CA PHE A 54 10.30 -5.41 -1.51
C PHE A 54 10.31 -4.23 -0.56
N PHE A 55 11.20 -4.26 0.45
CA PHE A 55 11.37 -3.13 1.35
C PHE A 55 11.91 -1.90 0.61
N PHE A 56 12.91 -2.08 -0.26
CA PHE A 56 13.43 -1.00 -1.10
C PHE A 56 12.39 -0.47 -2.08
N ILE A 57 11.60 -1.34 -2.71
CA ILE A 57 10.47 -0.92 -3.56
C ILE A 57 9.48 -0.06 -2.78
N GLY A 58 9.18 -0.42 -1.52
CA GLY A 58 8.32 0.37 -0.64
C GLY A 58 8.87 1.76 -0.32
N ILE A 59 10.18 1.89 -0.09
CA ILE A 59 10.83 3.19 0.15
C ILE A 59 10.75 4.06 -1.12
N ILE A 60 11.08 3.49 -2.28
CA ILE A 60 11.03 4.20 -3.56
C ILE A 60 9.60 4.70 -3.83
N PHE A 61 8.60 3.85 -3.60
CA PHE A 61 7.19 4.23 -3.73
C PHE A 61 6.80 5.41 -2.84
N LEU A 62 7.26 5.44 -1.58
CA LEU A 62 6.99 6.54 -0.66
C LEU A 62 7.59 7.87 -1.17
N ILE A 63 8.82 7.84 -1.68
CA ILE A 63 9.50 9.03 -2.23
C ILE A 63 8.70 9.58 -3.42
N PHE A 64 8.26 8.71 -4.33
CA PHE A 64 7.45 9.10 -5.48
C PHE A 64 6.06 9.63 -5.11
N ASP A 65 5.43 9.08 -4.07
CA ASP A 65 4.12 9.56 -3.62
C ASP A 65 4.22 11.02 -3.13
N VAL A 66 5.28 11.34 -2.38
CA VAL A 66 5.59 12.72 -1.98
C VAL A 66 5.88 13.62 -3.18
N GLU A 67 6.59 13.10 -4.20
CA GLU A 67 6.86 13.84 -5.43
C GLU A 67 5.57 14.20 -6.18
N ILE A 68 4.63 13.26 -6.31
CA ILE A 68 3.34 13.49 -6.99
C ILE A 68 2.55 14.60 -6.29
N ILE A 69 2.54 14.63 -4.95
CA ILE A 69 1.90 15.70 -4.17
C ILE A 69 2.45 17.09 -4.54
N ILE A 70 3.75 17.18 -4.88
CA ILE A 70 4.41 18.43 -5.29
C ILE A 70 4.15 18.74 -6.77
N ILE A 71 4.14 17.72 -7.64
CA ILE A 71 3.93 17.88 -9.08
C ILE A 71 2.50 18.33 -9.41
N VAL A 72 1.48 17.76 -8.76
CA VAL A 72 0.06 18.04 -9.08
C VAL A 72 -0.32 19.53 -9.01
N PRO A 73 0.03 20.30 -7.96
CA PRO A 73 -0.30 21.72 -7.90
C PRO A 73 0.63 22.61 -8.74
N PHE A 74 1.77 22.10 -9.23
CA PHE A 74 2.81 22.91 -9.85
C PHE A 74 2.36 23.67 -11.12
N PRO A 75 1.59 23.10 -12.06
CA PRO A 75 1.10 23.84 -13.23
C PRO A 75 0.29 25.08 -12.88
N LEU A 76 -0.44 25.05 -11.75
CA LEU A 76 -1.18 26.19 -11.24
C LEU A 76 -0.25 27.30 -10.74
N MET A 77 0.94 26.94 -10.25
CA MET A 77 1.92 27.86 -9.67
C MET A 77 2.99 28.37 -10.67
N MET A 78 3.00 27.85 -11.89
CA MET A 78 4.08 28.08 -12.87
C MET A 78 4.25 29.55 -13.29
N ASN A 79 3.17 30.35 -13.25
CA ASN A 79 3.20 31.76 -13.66
C ASN A 79 3.65 32.74 -12.57
N TYR A 80 3.81 32.29 -11.33
CA TYR A 80 4.05 33.21 -10.20
C TYR A 80 5.52 33.59 -10.02
N ASN A 81 6.47 32.67 -10.29
CA ASN A 81 7.87 32.94 -10.04
C ASN A 81 8.81 32.03 -10.86
N TYR A 82 9.74 32.63 -11.61
CA TYR A 82 10.78 31.92 -12.36
C TYR A 82 11.70 31.08 -11.46
N TYR A 83 12.00 31.57 -10.26
CA TYR A 83 12.81 30.82 -9.30
C TYR A 83 12.12 29.54 -8.83
N LEU A 84 10.79 29.59 -8.64
CA LEU A 84 10.00 28.43 -8.24
C LEU A 84 9.97 27.37 -9.35
N PHE A 85 9.91 27.82 -10.60
CA PHE A 85 10.02 26.94 -11.76
C PHE A 85 11.38 26.24 -11.83
N MET A 86 12.47 26.99 -11.63
CA MET A 86 13.82 26.43 -11.63
C MET A 86 14.06 25.46 -10.48
N SER A 87 13.60 25.77 -9.27
CA SER A 87 13.74 24.84 -8.13
C SER A 87 13.00 23.53 -8.35
N PHE A 88 11.81 23.57 -8.95
CA PHE A 88 11.04 22.37 -9.27
C PHE A 88 11.74 21.52 -10.33
N LEU A 89 12.26 22.13 -11.39
CA LEU A 89 13.03 21.40 -12.41
C LEU A 89 14.26 20.71 -11.83
N ILE A 90 15.02 21.41 -10.97
CA ILE A 90 16.21 20.85 -10.33
C ILE A 90 15.84 19.67 -9.43
N LEU A 91 14.76 19.80 -8.64
CA LEU A 91 14.29 18.74 -7.75
C LEU A 91 13.91 17.47 -8.53
N ASN A 92 13.11 17.60 -9.61
CA ASN A 92 12.74 16.45 -10.43
C ASN A 92 13.94 15.80 -11.11
N LEU A 93 14.93 16.59 -11.56
CA LEU A 93 16.15 16.04 -12.15
C LEU A 93 16.96 15.22 -11.12
N ILE A 94 17.08 15.72 -9.88
CA ILE A 94 17.80 15.00 -8.82
C ILE A 94 17.13 13.65 -8.55
N ILE A 95 15.80 13.63 -8.41
CA ILE A 95 15.05 12.39 -8.16
C ILE A 95 15.18 11.44 -9.37
N PHE A 96 15.05 11.95 -10.59
CA PHE A 96 15.24 11.19 -11.82
C PHE A 96 16.62 10.50 -11.90
N PHE A 97 17.69 11.22 -11.57
CA PHE A 97 19.03 10.63 -11.51
C PHE A 97 19.19 9.61 -10.37
N GLY A 98 18.56 9.86 -9.22
CA GLY A 98 18.51 8.91 -8.10
C GLY A 98 17.90 7.56 -8.52
N LEU A 99 16.81 7.60 -9.30
CA LEU A 99 16.15 6.40 -9.81
C LEU A 99 17.01 5.64 -10.81
N ILE A 100 17.69 6.35 -11.72
CA ILE A 100 18.64 5.72 -12.64
C ILE A 100 19.78 5.03 -11.86
N PHE A 101 20.24 5.65 -10.78
CA PHE A 101 21.28 5.07 -9.93
C PHE A 101 20.78 3.79 -9.24
N GLU A 102 19.61 3.81 -8.62
CA GLU A 102 19.00 2.63 -7.98
C GLU A 102 18.70 1.50 -8.97
N TRP A 103 18.29 1.86 -10.19
CA TRP A 103 18.08 0.88 -11.26
C TRP A 103 19.39 0.21 -11.67
N LYS A 104 20.47 0.98 -11.83
CA LYS A 104 21.80 0.41 -12.13
C LYS A 104 22.34 -0.48 -11.02
N LEU A 105 21.93 -0.27 -9.77
CA LEU A 105 22.26 -1.16 -8.65
C LEU A 105 21.45 -2.46 -8.64
N GLY A 106 20.48 -2.62 -9.55
CA GLY A 106 19.63 -3.81 -9.63
C GLY A 106 18.66 -3.95 -8.45
N MET A 107 18.39 -2.85 -7.72
CA MET A 107 17.47 -2.86 -6.57
C MET A 107 16.01 -3.01 -7.01
N ILE A 108 15.71 -2.53 -8.22
CA ILE A 108 14.38 -2.60 -8.85
C ILE A 108 14.24 -3.89 -9.67
N ASP A 109 15.34 -4.62 -9.92
CA ASP A 109 15.29 -5.86 -10.68
C ASP A 109 14.64 -6.97 -9.85
N TRP A 110 13.45 -7.36 -10.32
CA TRP A 110 12.82 -8.59 -9.88
C TRP A 110 13.63 -9.77 -10.42
N LEU A 111 13.70 -10.82 -9.59
CA LEU A 111 14.41 -12.07 -9.88
C LEU A 111 14.32 -12.47 -11.37
N LYS A 112 15.45 -12.89 -11.94
CA LYS A 112 15.39 -13.89 -13.01
C LYS A 112 15.02 -15.23 -12.39
#